data_AF-A0A916RLC0-F1
#
_entry.id   AF-A0A916RLC0-F1
#
_cell.length_a   1.000
_cell.length_b   1.000
_cell.length_c   1.000
_cell.angle_alpha   90.00
_cell.angle_beta   90.00
_cell.angle_gamma   90.00
#
_symmetry.space_group_name_H-M   'P 1'
#
loop_
_entity.id
_entity.type
_entity.pdbx_description
1 polymer ?
#
loop_
_entity_poly.entity_id
_entity_poly.type
_entity_poly.pdbx_seq_one_letter_code
_entity_poly.pdbx_strand_id
1 'polypeptide(L)'
;MNEQKDHSKLDEELKNLDNHVSFNQNRIKELENNILCKIEKDEKKYRLRDILGYAGSVAVFAVSVFVAFLIFSNTSPIENVERVSGDGALTKFMSHVDPMLLILIGMIGVGLMVYMVIKLIRKKLGFVGPVPLKYKVLSIIVTIIAFIILWISGILGIWIEGINYVHGKVDRYSFESSPVQGEFSVEIDLSDFDSNKGKVVYNDGENQIYVSEVLVHGGTDYQVSFRSSGTYNLNGATLVSGVEHAYSQGGFTNYDRVNAIGFYRGESFELGVSHYSGLNYRDGDDFGFYLFSEDQKLDIDLEEAPIIEVTITNLVMNKWYKDHSDPVFFIIVLLVVSSIIIIVFATVRNRRNKSDNHSGGDLMKKTKTKRYITIALVLISFGLLAYFGVSQYKENVLYESYLSFNLENDISALASSTVMNSNYLEDILEENQITKEQLGYLRDNYIDIFQSGEKIVTLAETWLKRMEDNNHFTSPYPVYMATNFSSYLMILEEELGEDYAVDLSTEYVERFELMKSVNDEWREAILNNITGIESPIIAELENGAEIITDRYRETYKDEMINSDDWINMIEQMQRSSTQYERDVEFFNN
;
A
#
# COMPACT_ATOMS: atom_id res chain seq x y z
N MET A 1 20.32 -116.66 25.83
CA MET A 1 19.14 -115.98 26.42
C MET A 1 19.46 -114.69 27.19
N ASN A 2 20.74 -114.31 27.42
CA ASN A 2 21.10 -113.02 28.04
C ASN A 2 21.44 -111.88 27.06
N GLU A 3 21.77 -112.14 25.78
CA GLU A 3 22.06 -111.06 24.81
C GLU A 3 20.80 -110.34 24.29
N GLN A 4 19.64 -111.00 24.30
CA GLN A 4 18.41 -110.43 23.75
C GLN A 4 17.75 -109.40 24.70
N LYS A 5 18.16 -109.40 25.97
CA LYS A 5 17.65 -108.47 26.99
C LYS A 5 18.44 -107.16 27.03
N ASP A 6 19.70 -107.18 26.61
CA ASP A 6 20.55 -105.98 26.54
C ASP A 6 20.23 -105.10 25.31
N HIS A 7 19.83 -105.70 24.17
CA HIS A 7 19.39 -104.93 23.00
C HIS A 7 18.09 -104.15 23.25
N SER A 8 17.13 -104.73 23.98
CA SER A 8 15.89 -104.06 24.35
C SER A 8 16.12 -102.80 25.19
N LYS A 9 17.13 -102.82 26.06
CA LYS A 9 17.45 -101.67 26.92
C LYS A 9 18.18 -100.58 26.13
N LEU A 10 19.06 -100.97 25.21
CA LEU A 10 19.77 -100.05 24.34
C LEU A 10 18.83 -99.30 23.38
N ASP A 11 17.82 -99.97 22.83
CA ASP A 11 16.82 -99.36 21.94
C ASP A 11 15.92 -98.36 22.68
N GLU A 12 15.59 -98.64 23.95
CA GLU A 12 14.83 -97.73 24.80
C GLU A 12 15.64 -96.49 25.19
N GLU A 13 16.94 -96.66 25.50
CA GLU A 13 17.86 -95.56 25.76
C GLU A 13 18.09 -94.70 24.51
N LEU A 14 18.24 -95.30 23.32
CA LEU A 14 18.35 -94.58 22.05
C LEU A 14 17.09 -93.79 21.73
N LYS A 15 15.90 -94.37 21.96
CA LYS A 15 14.63 -93.68 21.74
C LYS A 15 14.43 -92.51 22.71
N ASN A 16 14.86 -92.65 23.97
CA ASN A 16 14.85 -91.56 24.93
C ASN A 16 15.85 -90.45 24.56
N LEU A 17 17.02 -90.82 24.03
CA LEU A 17 18.01 -89.85 23.56
C LEU A 17 17.49 -89.06 22.35
N ASP A 18 16.85 -89.72 21.40
CA ASP A 18 16.30 -89.10 20.18
C ASP A 18 15.15 -88.13 20.52
N ASN A 19 14.28 -88.52 21.45
CA ASN A 19 13.25 -87.65 22.01
C ASN A 19 13.87 -86.42 22.70
N HIS A 20 14.97 -86.60 23.44
CA HIS A 20 15.62 -85.50 24.14
C HIS A 20 16.32 -84.53 23.17
N VAL A 21 16.93 -85.06 22.10
CA VAL A 21 17.54 -84.26 21.03
C VAL A 21 16.48 -83.45 20.28
N SER A 22 15.37 -84.09 19.90
CA SER A 22 14.23 -83.42 19.25
C SER A 22 13.62 -82.31 20.12
N PHE A 23 13.45 -82.59 21.42
CA PHE A 23 12.97 -81.59 22.39
C PHE A 23 13.91 -80.38 22.50
N ASN A 24 15.23 -80.61 22.55
CA ASN A 24 16.22 -79.54 22.65
C ASN A 24 16.33 -78.73 21.35
N GLN A 25 16.20 -79.36 20.17
CA GLN A 25 16.17 -78.66 18.89
C GLN A 25 14.96 -77.72 18.77
N ASN A 26 13.79 -78.13 19.27
CA ASN A 26 12.61 -77.28 19.27
C ASN A 26 12.76 -76.06 20.20
N ARG A 27 13.37 -76.24 21.39
CA ARG A 27 13.68 -75.11 22.29
C ARG A 27 14.68 -74.12 21.69
N ILE A 28 15.68 -74.60 20.95
CA ILE A 28 16.66 -73.73 20.27
C ILE A 28 15.95 -72.88 19.20
N LYS A 29 15.10 -73.47 18.36
CA LYS A 29 14.33 -72.72 17.35
C LYS A 29 13.39 -71.69 17.98
N GLU A 30 12.77 -72.00 19.11
CA GLU A 30 11.92 -71.06 19.83
C GLU A 30 12.72 -69.87 20.41
N LEU A 31 13.92 -70.15 20.95
CA LEU A 31 14.84 -69.12 21.43
C LEU A 31 15.36 -68.22 20.29
N GLU A 32 15.72 -68.80 19.15
CA GLU A 32 16.15 -68.04 17.96
C GLU A 32 15.05 -67.09 17.47
N ASN A 33 13.81 -67.57 17.38
CA ASN A 33 12.66 -66.74 16.99
C ASN A 33 12.39 -65.61 17.99
N ASN A 34 12.51 -65.88 19.30
CA ASN A 34 12.32 -64.87 20.34
C ASN A 34 13.43 -63.79 20.32
N ILE A 35 14.67 -64.19 20.05
CA ILE A 35 15.81 -63.25 19.94
C ILE A 35 15.67 -62.38 18.67
N LEU A 36 15.34 -62.98 17.53
CA LEU A 36 15.08 -62.23 16.28
C LEU A 36 13.95 -61.22 16.43
N CYS A 37 12.85 -61.61 17.08
CA CYS A 37 11.73 -60.70 17.34
C CYS A 37 12.13 -59.53 18.25
N LYS A 38 12.97 -59.78 19.26
CA LYS A 38 13.46 -58.75 20.18
C LYS A 38 14.43 -57.77 19.49
N ILE A 39 15.35 -58.27 18.68
CA ILE A 39 16.29 -57.45 17.89
C ILE A 39 15.52 -56.55 16.91
N GLU A 40 14.52 -57.09 16.21
CA GLU A 40 13.70 -56.32 15.26
C GLU A 40 12.90 -55.19 15.97
N LYS A 41 12.43 -55.46 17.20
CA LYS A 41 11.67 -54.50 18.00
C LYS A 41 12.57 -53.37 18.54
N ASP A 42 13.78 -53.70 18.98
CA ASP A 42 14.74 -52.72 19.46
C ASP A 42 15.33 -51.87 18.32
N GLU A 43 15.60 -52.45 17.15
CA GLU A 43 16.04 -51.71 15.96
C GLU A 43 14.99 -50.68 15.49
N LYS A 44 13.70 -51.06 15.49
CA LYS A 44 12.58 -50.14 15.19
C LYS A 44 12.50 -48.98 16.20
N LYS A 45 12.80 -49.23 17.48
CA LYS A 45 12.77 -48.21 18.54
C LYS A 45 13.93 -47.21 18.42
N TYR A 46 15.14 -47.68 18.09
CA TYR A 46 16.29 -46.81 17.86
C TYR A 46 16.10 -45.93 16.62
N ARG A 47 15.66 -46.50 15.49
CA ARG A 47 15.33 -45.71 14.29
C ARG A 47 14.31 -44.62 14.60
N LEU A 48 13.28 -44.89 15.39
CA LEU A 48 12.24 -43.90 15.75
C LEU A 48 12.79 -42.71 16.57
N ARG A 49 13.76 -42.95 17.45
CA ARG A 49 14.39 -41.89 18.25
C ARG A 49 15.23 -40.96 17.38
N ASP A 50 15.98 -41.51 16.44
CA ASP A 50 16.79 -40.72 15.50
C ASP A 50 15.92 -39.91 14.54
N ILE A 51 14.76 -40.45 14.14
CA ILE A 51 13.77 -39.75 13.31
C ILE A 51 13.17 -38.54 14.05
N LEU A 52 12.85 -38.71 15.33
CA LEU A 52 12.31 -37.63 16.17
C LEU A 52 13.37 -36.55 16.44
N GLY A 53 14.61 -36.94 16.68
CA GLY A 53 15.74 -36.00 16.80
C GLY A 53 15.93 -35.18 15.53
N TYR A 54 15.94 -35.84 14.36
CA TYR A 54 16.13 -35.18 13.07
C TYR A 54 14.94 -34.29 12.67
N ALA A 55 13.71 -34.72 12.94
CA ALA A 55 12.52 -33.89 12.72
C ALA A 55 12.53 -32.64 13.63
N GLY A 56 13.02 -32.76 14.87
CA GLY A 56 13.27 -31.64 15.76
C GLY A 56 14.31 -30.67 15.19
N SER A 57 15.47 -31.17 14.74
CA SER A 57 16.52 -30.35 14.13
C SER A 57 16.07 -29.63 12.85
N VAL A 58 15.25 -30.30 12.03
CA VAL A 58 14.68 -29.74 10.82
C VAL A 58 13.63 -28.67 11.11
N ALA A 59 12.77 -28.89 12.12
CA ALA A 59 11.81 -27.88 12.55
C ALA A 59 12.53 -26.65 13.10
N VAL A 60 13.59 -26.85 13.90
CA VAL A 60 14.45 -25.77 14.37
C VAL A 60 15.11 -25.05 13.19
N PHE A 61 15.66 -25.76 12.20
CA PHE A 61 16.26 -25.14 11.02
C PHE A 61 15.25 -24.36 10.17
N ALA A 62 14.05 -24.89 9.93
CA ALA A 62 13.00 -24.19 9.20
C ALA A 62 12.51 -22.95 9.95
N VAL A 63 12.38 -23.04 11.28
CA VAL A 63 12.09 -21.88 12.14
C VAL A 63 13.25 -20.89 12.09
N SER A 64 14.51 -21.32 12.11
CA SER A 64 15.67 -20.43 12.01
C SER A 64 15.77 -19.75 10.66
N VAL A 65 15.47 -20.44 9.55
CA VAL A 65 15.41 -19.84 8.20
C VAL A 65 14.24 -18.88 8.09
N PHE A 66 13.08 -19.21 8.66
CA PHE A 66 11.93 -18.32 8.69
C PHE A 66 12.18 -17.10 9.57
N VAL A 67 12.83 -17.26 10.73
CA VAL A 67 13.26 -16.16 11.60
C VAL A 67 14.33 -15.32 10.92
N ALA A 68 15.29 -15.92 10.22
CA ALA A 68 16.27 -15.17 9.42
C ALA A 68 15.58 -14.39 8.30
N PHE A 69 14.62 -14.99 7.59
CA PHE A 69 13.80 -14.30 6.60
C PHE A 69 13.01 -13.15 7.22
N LEU A 70 12.39 -13.35 8.39
CA LEU A 70 11.67 -12.31 9.13
C LEU A 70 12.59 -11.17 9.57
N ILE A 71 13.80 -11.48 10.05
CA ILE A 71 14.83 -10.50 10.43
C ILE A 71 15.27 -9.71 9.19
N PHE A 72 15.54 -10.39 8.07
CA PHE A 72 15.90 -9.75 6.81
C PHE A 72 14.76 -8.93 6.20
N SER A 73 13.49 -9.31 6.42
CA SER A 73 12.33 -8.52 5.97
C SER A 73 12.00 -7.34 6.87
N ASN A 74 12.47 -7.35 8.13
CA ASN A 74 12.31 -6.23 9.06
C ASN A 74 13.36 -5.12 8.88
N THR A 75 14.36 -5.35 8.04
CA THR A 75 15.36 -4.35 7.62
C THR A 75 15.06 -4.00 6.16
N SER A 76 15.04 -2.70 5.80
CA SER A 76 14.81 -2.31 4.41
C SER A 76 15.83 -3.03 3.49
N PRO A 77 15.38 -3.87 2.53
CA PRO A 77 16.33 -4.64 1.70
C PRO A 77 17.11 -3.75 0.75
N ILE A 78 16.60 -2.57 0.42
CA ILE A 78 17.13 -1.69 -0.62
C ILE A 78 18.32 -0.88 -0.09
N GLU A 79 18.23 -0.26 1.10
CA GLU A 79 19.35 0.52 1.65
C GLU A 79 20.56 -0.35 1.99
N ASN A 80 20.34 -1.59 2.44
CA ASN A 80 21.44 -2.52 2.69
C ASN A 80 22.09 -3.02 1.40
N VAL A 81 21.32 -3.14 0.31
CA VAL A 81 21.87 -3.51 -0.99
C VAL A 81 22.65 -2.35 -1.60
N GLU A 82 22.19 -1.10 -1.47
CA GLU A 82 22.95 0.08 -1.90
C GLU A 82 24.24 0.28 -1.10
N ARG A 83 24.21 0.11 0.23
CA ARG A 83 25.43 0.20 1.06
C ARG A 83 26.45 -0.90 0.79
N VAL A 84 26.02 -2.08 0.35
CA VAL A 84 26.89 -3.27 0.24
C VAL A 84 27.32 -3.57 -1.20
N SER A 85 26.50 -3.30 -2.22
CA SER A 85 26.83 -3.74 -3.58
C SER A 85 27.87 -2.85 -4.25
N GLY A 86 27.90 -1.54 -3.98
CA GLY A 86 28.77 -0.56 -4.66
C GLY A 86 28.61 -0.51 -6.19
N ASP A 87 27.73 -1.35 -6.74
CA ASP A 87 27.54 -1.60 -8.16
C ASP A 87 26.06 -1.40 -8.47
N GLY A 88 25.76 -0.27 -9.12
CA GLY A 88 24.40 0.22 -9.36
C GLY A 88 23.54 -0.72 -10.22
N ALA A 89 24.14 -1.76 -10.83
CA ALA A 89 23.43 -2.74 -11.63
C ALA A 89 22.42 -3.56 -10.81
N LEU A 90 22.75 -3.97 -9.57
CA LEU A 90 21.84 -4.75 -8.74
C LEU A 90 20.71 -3.88 -8.18
N THR A 91 21.01 -2.64 -7.79
CA THR A 91 20.02 -1.66 -7.33
C THR A 91 19.04 -1.31 -8.45
N LYS A 92 19.56 -1.02 -9.65
CA LYS A 92 18.76 -0.77 -10.84
C LYS A 92 17.93 -1.98 -11.24
N PHE A 93 18.44 -3.21 -11.07
CA PHE A 93 17.63 -4.40 -11.29
C PHE A 93 16.50 -4.50 -10.24
N MET A 94 16.81 -4.37 -8.96
CA MET A 94 15.84 -4.48 -7.86
C MET A 94 14.77 -3.38 -7.90
N SER A 95 15.09 -2.18 -8.37
CA SER A 95 14.13 -1.08 -8.51
C SER A 95 13.05 -1.34 -9.58
N HIS A 96 13.29 -2.29 -10.49
CA HIS A 96 12.34 -2.66 -11.56
C HIS A 96 11.60 -3.97 -11.27
N VAL A 97 11.99 -4.73 -10.23
CA VAL A 97 11.30 -5.98 -9.89
C VAL A 97 10.12 -5.66 -9.00
N ASP A 98 8.92 -6.03 -9.45
CA ASP A 98 7.70 -5.96 -8.66
C ASP A 98 7.91 -6.63 -7.28
N PRO A 99 7.73 -5.89 -6.18
CA PRO A 99 7.84 -6.41 -4.83
C PRO A 99 6.98 -7.69 -4.63
N MET A 100 5.77 -7.74 -5.18
CA MET A 100 4.88 -8.91 -5.08
C MET A 100 5.48 -10.15 -5.76
N LEU A 101 6.23 -9.96 -6.83
CA LEU A 101 6.92 -11.07 -7.51
C LEU A 101 8.03 -11.65 -6.63
N LEU A 102 8.79 -10.81 -5.90
CA LEU A 102 9.82 -11.28 -4.96
C LEU A 102 9.22 -12.05 -3.79
N ILE A 103 8.10 -11.58 -3.23
CA ILE A 103 7.36 -12.31 -2.17
C ILE A 103 6.90 -13.67 -2.70
N LEU A 104 6.33 -13.70 -3.91
CA LEU A 104 5.86 -14.93 -4.55
C LEU A 104 7.01 -15.93 -4.77
N ILE A 105 8.16 -15.46 -5.27
CA ILE A 105 9.37 -16.28 -5.46
C ILE A 105 9.86 -16.82 -4.10
N GLY A 106 9.94 -15.98 -3.07
CA GLY A 106 10.32 -16.38 -1.72
C GLY A 106 9.38 -17.46 -1.15
N MET A 107 8.08 -17.27 -1.33
CA MET A 107 7.03 -18.21 -0.93
C MET A 107 7.14 -19.57 -1.64
N ILE A 108 7.37 -19.56 -2.95
CA ILE A 108 7.63 -20.78 -3.73
C ILE A 108 8.91 -21.45 -3.22
N GLY A 109 9.94 -20.67 -2.92
CA GLY A 109 11.19 -21.14 -2.31
C GLY A 109 10.96 -21.87 -0.98
N VAL A 110 10.17 -21.28 -0.07
CA VAL A 110 9.79 -21.90 1.21
C VAL A 110 9.02 -23.20 0.98
N GLY A 111 8.03 -23.18 0.08
CA GLY A 111 7.26 -24.38 -0.29
C GLY A 111 8.15 -25.51 -0.84
N LEU A 112 9.08 -25.18 -1.74
CA LEU A 112 10.05 -26.13 -2.29
C LEU A 112 11.02 -26.64 -1.22
N MET A 113 11.48 -25.80 -0.31
CA MET A 113 12.38 -26.18 0.79
C MET A 113 11.67 -27.17 1.72
N VAL A 114 10.44 -26.88 2.14
CA VAL A 114 9.61 -27.80 2.95
C VAL A 114 9.42 -29.13 2.23
N TYR A 115 9.12 -29.11 0.93
CA TYR A 115 9.01 -30.32 0.12
C TYR A 115 10.32 -31.12 0.03
N MET A 116 11.46 -30.46 -0.19
CA MET A 116 12.79 -31.09 -0.25
C MET A 116 13.16 -31.72 1.09
N VAL A 117 12.90 -31.04 2.19
CA VAL A 117 13.08 -31.54 3.56
C VAL A 117 12.26 -32.81 3.78
N ILE A 118 10.97 -32.81 3.40
CA ILE A 118 10.11 -34.01 3.49
C ILE A 118 10.67 -35.16 2.65
N LYS A 119 11.17 -34.85 1.44
CA LYS A 119 11.79 -35.83 0.54
C LYS A 119 13.07 -36.43 1.15
N LEU A 120 13.92 -35.60 1.76
CA LEU A 120 15.15 -36.02 2.46
C LEU A 120 14.83 -36.92 3.65
N ILE A 121 13.85 -36.55 4.48
CA ILE A 121 13.40 -37.36 5.61
C ILE A 121 12.90 -38.73 5.11
N ARG A 122 12.10 -38.78 4.03
CA ARG A 122 11.66 -40.06 3.44
C ARG A 122 12.80 -40.93 2.92
N LYS A 123 13.80 -40.32 2.27
CA LYS A 123 14.98 -41.04 1.78
C LYS A 123 15.75 -41.68 2.93
N LYS A 124 16.00 -40.94 4.03
CA LYS A 124 16.65 -41.47 5.24
C LYS A 124 15.84 -42.58 5.92
N LEU A 125 14.52 -42.53 5.83
CA LEU A 125 13.61 -43.55 6.35
C LEU A 125 13.53 -44.84 5.51
N GLY A 126 14.25 -44.92 4.38
CA GLY A 126 14.22 -46.08 3.48
C GLY A 126 12.94 -46.17 2.63
N PHE A 127 12.13 -45.11 2.54
CA PHE A 127 10.97 -45.09 1.66
C PHE A 127 11.40 -44.81 0.23
N VAL A 128 11.49 -45.85 -0.59
CA VAL A 128 11.72 -45.74 -2.04
C VAL A 128 10.38 -45.55 -2.73
N GLY A 129 10.15 -44.39 -3.37
CA GLY A 129 8.94 -44.09 -4.14
C GLY A 129 8.54 -42.60 -4.16
N PRO A 130 7.64 -42.17 -5.08
CA PRO A 130 7.22 -40.77 -5.21
C PRO A 130 6.61 -40.24 -3.91
N VAL A 131 6.78 -38.94 -3.63
CA VAL A 131 6.20 -38.28 -2.45
C VAL A 131 4.68 -38.39 -2.53
N PRO A 132 4.01 -39.04 -1.56
CA PRO A 132 2.57 -39.19 -1.59
C PRO A 132 1.89 -37.84 -1.68
N LEU A 133 0.82 -37.74 -2.48
CA LEU A 133 0.09 -36.50 -2.76
C LEU A 133 -0.25 -35.69 -1.49
N LYS A 134 -0.61 -36.37 -0.39
CA LYS A 134 -0.90 -35.77 0.93
C LYS A 134 0.22 -34.88 1.48
N TYR A 135 1.49 -35.14 1.16
CA TYR A 135 2.61 -34.31 1.62
C TYR A 135 2.82 -33.08 0.74
N LYS A 136 2.48 -33.17 -0.55
CA LYS A 136 2.44 -31.99 -1.43
C LYS A 136 1.34 -31.03 -0.97
N VAL A 137 0.15 -31.57 -0.68
CA VAL A 137 -0.98 -30.81 -0.12
C VAL A 137 -0.61 -30.15 1.21
N LEU A 138 0.04 -30.89 2.12
CA LEU A 138 0.49 -30.31 3.39
C LEU A 138 1.48 -29.15 3.18
N SER A 139 2.43 -29.29 2.25
CA SER A 139 3.38 -28.23 1.94
C SER A 139 2.68 -26.96 1.46
N ILE A 140 1.69 -27.10 0.57
CA ILE A 140 0.91 -25.96 0.05
C ILE A 140 0.15 -25.27 1.19
N ILE A 141 -0.52 -26.06 2.06
CA ILE A 141 -1.24 -25.51 3.22
C ILE A 141 -0.31 -24.72 4.14
N VAL A 142 0.89 -25.24 4.42
CA VAL A 142 1.88 -24.55 5.26
C VAL A 142 2.31 -23.22 4.62
N THR A 143 2.56 -23.21 3.31
CA THR A 143 2.90 -21.97 2.58
C THR A 143 1.76 -20.95 2.63
N ILE A 144 0.51 -21.38 2.44
CA ILE A 144 -0.67 -20.49 2.54
C ILE A 144 -0.80 -19.92 3.95
N ILE A 145 -0.63 -20.74 4.99
CA ILE A 145 -0.68 -20.27 6.38
C ILE A 145 0.43 -19.26 6.66
N ALA A 146 1.66 -19.52 6.21
CA ALA A 146 2.77 -18.59 6.37
C ALA A 146 2.49 -17.25 5.69
N PHE A 147 1.93 -17.27 4.48
CA PHE A 147 1.52 -16.06 3.76
C PHE A 147 0.47 -15.26 4.54
N ILE A 148 -0.58 -15.93 5.01
CA ILE A 148 -1.64 -15.30 5.79
C ILE A 148 -1.06 -14.67 7.06
N ILE A 149 -0.11 -15.33 7.73
CA ILE A 149 0.56 -14.76 8.90
C ILE A 149 1.34 -13.49 8.53
N LEU A 150 2.12 -13.53 7.44
CA LEU A 150 2.87 -12.36 6.96
C LEU A 150 1.93 -11.20 6.58
N TRP A 151 0.83 -11.51 5.91
CA TRP A 151 -0.20 -10.54 5.53
C TRP A 151 -0.83 -9.88 6.75
N ILE A 152 -1.40 -10.68 7.66
CA ILE A 152 -2.13 -10.17 8.83
C ILE A 152 -1.18 -9.42 9.79
N SER A 153 0.07 -9.85 9.89
CA SER A 153 1.07 -9.17 10.73
C SER A 153 1.38 -7.74 10.31
N GLY A 154 1.02 -7.35 9.07
CA GLY A 154 1.36 -6.06 8.49
C GLY A 154 2.76 -6.00 7.89
N ILE A 155 3.57 -7.07 7.99
CA ILE A 155 4.91 -7.12 7.39
C ILE A 155 4.84 -6.88 5.89
N LEU A 156 3.87 -7.49 5.20
CA LEU A 156 3.71 -7.29 3.75
C LEU A 156 3.30 -5.85 3.44
N GLY A 157 2.38 -5.27 4.21
CA GLY A 157 1.94 -3.88 4.02
C GLY A 157 3.10 -2.89 4.17
N ILE A 158 3.84 -2.98 5.29
CA ILE A 158 5.04 -2.16 5.50
C ILE A 158 6.09 -2.38 4.41
N TRP A 159 6.23 -3.61 3.93
CA TRP A 159 7.21 -3.90 2.89
C TRP A 159 6.78 -3.43 1.49
N ILE A 160 5.49 -3.24 1.22
CA ILE A 160 5.00 -2.73 -0.07
C ILE A 160 4.88 -1.21 -0.03
N GLU A 161 4.26 -0.67 1.01
CA GLU A 161 3.84 0.73 1.13
C GLU A 161 4.71 1.57 2.08
N GLY A 162 5.50 0.96 2.96
CA GLY A 162 6.43 1.66 3.85
C GLY A 162 5.75 2.57 4.89
N ILE A 163 6.16 3.84 4.99
CA ILE A 163 5.57 4.84 5.90
C ILE A 163 4.08 5.01 5.62
N ASN A 164 3.66 4.97 4.35
CA ASN A 164 2.26 5.12 3.98
C ASN A 164 1.36 4.05 4.63
N TYR A 165 1.86 2.81 4.79
CA TYR A 165 1.12 1.76 5.53
C TYR A 165 0.91 2.13 7.00
N VAL A 166 1.95 2.69 7.63
CA VAL A 166 1.92 3.07 9.05
C VAL A 166 0.97 4.24 9.26
N HIS A 167 1.10 5.27 8.42
CA HIS A 167 0.24 6.44 8.38
C HIS A 167 -1.23 6.06 8.15
N GLY A 168 -1.50 5.17 7.18
CA GLY A 168 -2.84 4.70 6.82
C GLY A 168 -3.59 3.89 7.90
N LYS A 169 -2.92 3.45 8.97
CA LYS A 169 -3.50 2.59 10.02
C LYS A 169 -3.66 3.35 11.35
N VAL A 170 -4.51 4.38 11.35
CA VAL A 170 -4.84 5.21 12.51
C VAL A 170 -5.44 4.44 13.69
N ASP A 171 -5.96 3.23 13.48
CA ASP A 171 -6.44 2.34 14.53
C ASP A 171 -5.31 1.57 15.25
N ARG A 172 -4.11 1.57 14.67
CA ARG A 172 -2.94 0.82 15.14
C ARG A 172 -1.75 1.69 15.51
N TYR A 173 -1.69 2.90 14.99
CA TYR A 173 -0.60 3.82 15.24
C TYR A 173 -1.15 5.17 15.66
N SER A 174 -0.61 5.68 16.75
CA SER A 174 -0.77 7.07 17.14
C SER A 174 0.25 7.94 16.41
N PHE A 175 -0.12 9.20 16.19
CA PHE A 175 0.70 10.20 15.50
C PHE A 175 1.08 11.34 16.46
N GLU A 176 2.32 11.79 16.36
CA GLU A 176 2.85 12.98 17.04
C GLU A 176 3.75 13.75 16.06
N SER A 177 3.57 15.06 15.99
CA SER A 177 4.43 15.98 15.25
C SER A 177 5.20 16.89 16.21
N SER A 178 6.44 17.24 15.85
CA SER A 178 7.24 18.19 16.62
C SER A 178 8.18 18.99 15.72
N PRO A 179 8.40 20.29 15.98
CA PRO A 179 9.28 21.11 15.15
C PRO A 179 10.75 20.71 15.31
N VAL A 180 11.48 20.64 14.21
CA VAL A 180 12.93 20.43 14.17
C VAL A 180 13.62 21.79 14.15
N GLN A 181 14.41 22.07 15.18
CA GLN A 181 15.11 23.35 15.34
C GLN A 181 16.36 23.40 14.46
N GLY A 182 16.52 24.49 13.71
CA GLY A 182 17.72 24.76 12.92
C GLY A 182 17.43 25.46 11.60
N GLU A 183 18.51 25.83 10.94
CA GLU A 183 18.53 26.33 9.57
C GLU A 183 19.43 25.38 8.78
N PHE A 184 18.98 24.94 7.61
CA PHE A 184 19.66 23.92 6.82
C PHE A 184 19.86 24.41 5.41
N SER A 185 21.12 24.57 4.99
CA SER A 185 21.47 25.23 3.73
C SER A 185 22.10 24.27 2.73
N VAL A 186 21.81 24.49 1.45
CA VAL A 186 22.39 23.74 0.33
C VAL A 186 22.66 24.67 -0.85
N GLU A 187 23.82 24.51 -1.48
CA GLU A 187 24.17 25.22 -2.71
C GLU A 187 23.62 24.48 -3.94
N ILE A 188 22.81 25.18 -4.74
CA ILE A 188 22.21 24.71 -5.98
C ILE A 188 22.96 25.35 -7.16
N ASP A 189 23.51 24.51 -8.03
CA ASP A 189 24.19 24.90 -9.26
C ASP A 189 23.20 24.91 -10.43
N LEU A 190 22.88 26.10 -10.91
CA LEU A 190 21.97 26.35 -12.01
C LEU A 190 22.63 26.19 -13.39
N SER A 191 23.94 25.96 -13.46
CA SER A 191 24.64 25.66 -14.71
C SER A 191 24.66 24.16 -15.04
N ASP A 192 24.49 23.30 -14.02
CA ASP A 192 24.42 21.84 -14.15
C ASP A 192 23.38 21.27 -13.17
N PHE A 193 22.12 21.14 -13.62
CA PHE A 193 21.01 20.69 -12.79
C PHE A 193 21.22 19.28 -12.21
N ASP A 194 21.82 18.37 -12.98
CA ASP A 194 22.07 16.99 -12.56
C ASP A 194 23.09 16.91 -11.42
N SER A 195 24.02 17.86 -11.33
CA SER A 195 25.01 17.94 -10.25
C SER A 195 24.39 18.13 -8.86
N ASN A 196 23.15 18.63 -8.80
CA ASN A 196 22.46 18.88 -7.54
C ASN A 196 21.80 17.63 -6.95
N LYS A 197 21.53 16.63 -7.78
CA LYS A 197 20.78 15.44 -7.36
C LYS A 197 21.52 14.68 -6.24
N GLY A 198 20.83 14.48 -5.13
CA GLY A 198 21.36 13.79 -3.95
C GLY A 198 22.16 14.68 -2.99
N LYS A 199 22.30 15.98 -3.26
CA LYS A 199 22.88 16.92 -2.27
C LYS A 199 22.02 16.93 -1.01
N VAL A 200 22.64 16.67 0.14
CA VAL A 200 21.95 16.46 1.41
C VAL A 200 21.81 17.80 2.16
N VAL A 201 20.59 18.14 2.55
CA VAL A 201 20.26 19.37 3.29
C VAL A 201 20.12 19.07 4.78
N TYR A 202 19.48 17.96 5.13
CA TYR A 202 19.29 17.50 6.50
C TYR A 202 19.66 16.02 6.64
N ASN A 203 20.28 15.64 7.75
CA ASN A 203 20.56 14.25 8.10
C ASN A 203 20.80 14.08 9.60
N ASP A 204 19.92 13.33 10.29
CA ASP A 204 20.10 12.97 11.71
C ASP A 204 20.53 11.51 11.92
N GLY A 205 20.85 10.81 10.84
CA GLY A 205 21.23 9.40 10.80
C GLY A 205 20.07 8.44 10.57
N GLU A 206 18.84 8.84 10.90
CA GLU A 206 17.60 8.08 10.69
C GLU A 206 16.74 8.70 9.57
N ASN A 207 16.73 10.02 9.49
CA ASN A 207 15.95 10.80 8.54
C ASN A 207 16.89 11.69 7.72
N GLN A 208 16.55 11.89 6.45
CA GLN A 208 17.35 12.65 5.49
C GLN A 208 16.44 13.50 4.60
N ILE A 209 16.87 14.71 4.29
CA ILE A 209 16.29 15.54 3.22
C ILE A 209 17.41 15.83 2.22
N TYR A 210 17.14 15.61 0.94
CA TYR A 210 18.10 15.86 -0.12
C TYR A 210 17.41 16.39 -1.38
N VAL A 211 18.19 17.07 -2.24
CA VAL A 211 17.69 17.56 -3.52
C VAL A 211 17.39 16.38 -4.44
N SER A 212 16.13 16.21 -4.83
CA SER A 212 15.72 15.15 -5.76
C SER A 212 15.96 15.55 -7.21
N GLU A 213 15.69 16.80 -7.54
CA GLU A 213 15.83 17.38 -8.88
C GLU A 213 15.80 18.92 -8.85
N VAL A 214 16.26 19.53 -9.94
CA VAL A 214 16.11 20.95 -10.25
C VAL A 214 15.48 21.03 -11.64
N LEU A 215 14.35 21.73 -11.75
CA LEU A 215 13.55 21.83 -12.97
C LEU A 215 13.53 23.28 -13.47
N VAL A 216 13.38 23.45 -14.78
CA VAL A 216 13.17 24.76 -15.40
C VAL A 216 11.97 24.68 -16.33
N HIS A 217 10.96 25.49 -16.05
CA HIS A 217 9.79 25.68 -16.91
C HIS A 217 9.92 27.03 -17.61
N GLY A 218 9.56 27.11 -18.90
CA GLY A 218 9.59 28.37 -19.66
C GLY A 218 10.97 29.03 -19.86
N GLY A 219 12.06 28.44 -19.34
CA GLY A 219 13.41 29.03 -19.37
C GLY A 219 13.71 30.03 -18.24
N THR A 220 12.68 30.43 -17.48
CA THR A 220 12.77 31.42 -16.40
C THR A 220 12.36 30.87 -15.04
N ASP A 221 11.60 29.78 -15.01
CA ASP A 221 10.96 29.31 -13.79
C ASP A 221 11.75 28.15 -13.20
N TYR A 222 12.80 28.50 -12.47
CA TYR A 222 13.67 27.56 -11.79
C TYR A 222 12.99 27.03 -10.53
N GLN A 223 12.94 25.72 -10.38
CA GLN A 223 12.38 25.04 -9.22
C GLN A 223 13.38 24.06 -8.65
N VAL A 224 13.47 23.98 -7.32
CA VAL A 224 14.20 22.93 -6.62
C VAL A 224 13.21 22.03 -5.90
N SER A 225 13.35 20.72 -6.10
CA SER A 225 12.56 19.71 -5.41
C SER A 225 13.45 19.00 -4.38
N PHE A 226 12.90 18.81 -3.18
CA PHE A 226 13.49 18.06 -2.09
C PHE A 226 12.70 16.78 -1.86
N ARG A 227 13.43 15.70 -1.56
CA ARG A 227 12.85 14.45 -1.08
C ARG A 227 13.22 14.23 0.37
N SER A 228 12.22 13.94 1.18
CA SER A 228 12.41 13.46 2.54
C SER A 228 12.44 11.93 2.55
N SER A 229 13.30 11.38 3.39
CA SER A 229 13.41 9.94 3.64
C SER A 229 13.52 9.73 5.14
N GLY A 230 12.79 8.74 5.65
CA GLY A 230 12.72 8.39 7.06
C GLY A 230 12.74 6.89 7.28
N THR A 231 12.53 6.48 8.53
CA THR A 231 12.57 5.06 8.91
C THR A 231 11.19 4.52 9.20
N TYR A 232 10.99 3.22 8.96
CA TYR A 232 9.76 2.55 9.30
C TYR A 232 9.96 1.08 9.66
N ASN A 233 9.09 0.57 10.53
CA ASN A 233 9.00 -0.83 10.93
C ASN A 233 7.63 -1.13 11.56
N LEU A 234 7.42 -2.38 12.01
CA LEU A 234 6.16 -2.81 12.64
C LEU A 234 5.76 -2.06 13.93
N ASN A 235 6.67 -1.30 14.52
CA ASN A 235 6.44 -0.52 15.72
C ASN A 235 6.16 0.96 15.42
N GLY A 236 6.30 1.41 14.17
CA GLY A 236 6.10 2.81 13.83
C GLY A 236 6.95 3.30 12.67
N ALA A 237 6.92 4.61 12.46
CA ALA A 237 7.72 5.30 11.47
C ALA A 237 8.17 6.68 11.99
N THR A 238 9.24 7.21 11.43
CA THR A 238 9.73 8.57 11.65
C THR A 238 10.02 9.21 10.31
N LEU A 239 9.71 10.49 10.16
CA LEU A 239 10.04 11.27 8.97
C LEU A 239 10.28 12.73 9.36
N VAL A 240 11.44 13.28 9.00
CA VAL A 240 11.67 14.74 9.03
C VAL A 240 11.37 15.28 7.64
N SER A 241 10.42 16.21 7.55
CA SER A 241 9.96 16.77 6.28
C SER A 241 9.58 18.25 6.45
N GLY A 242 9.41 18.95 5.32
CA GLY A 242 8.73 20.23 5.29
C GLY A 242 7.21 20.14 5.44
N VAL A 243 6.66 18.92 5.37
CA VAL A 243 5.23 18.62 5.44
C VAL A 243 4.88 17.95 6.78
N GLU A 244 3.83 18.43 7.44
CA GLU A 244 3.22 17.75 8.58
C GLU A 244 2.06 16.86 8.10
N HIS A 245 2.15 15.56 8.33
CA HIS A 245 1.13 14.57 7.94
C HIS A 245 0.15 14.32 9.08
N ALA A 246 -0.89 15.15 9.18
CA ALA A 246 -1.83 15.11 10.28
C ALA A 246 -3.10 14.32 9.95
N TYR A 247 -3.77 13.87 11.02
CA TYR A 247 -5.13 13.33 10.93
C TYR A 247 -6.13 14.36 11.44
N SER A 248 -7.06 14.77 10.57
CA SER A 248 -8.18 15.65 10.93
C SER A 248 -9.49 14.86 11.00
N GLN A 249 -10.58 15.48 11.46
CA GLN A 249 -11.89 14.82 11.47
C GLN A 249 -12.44 14.46 10.07
N GLY A 250 -11.80 14.94 9.00
CA GLY A 250 -12.09 14.58 7.60
C GLY A 250 -11.12 13.55 7.01
N GLY A 251 -10.18 13.02 7.80
CA GLY A 251 -9.17 12.08 7.31
C GLY A 251 -7.77 12.69 7.22
N PHE A 252 -6.93 12.10 6.38
CA PHE A 252 -5.54 12.50 6.21
C PHE A 252 -5.43 13.87 5.56
N THR A 253 -4.59 14.73 6.14
CA THR A 253 -4.29 16.06 5.61
C THR A 253 -2.81 16.35 5.73
N ASN A 254 -2.30 17.19 4.85
CA ASN A 254 -0.91 17.61 4.82
C ASN A 254 -0.88 19.11 5.08
N TYR A 255 -0.09 19.54 6.06
CA TYR A 255 0.15 20.96 6.30
C TYR A 255 1.57 21.30 5.86
N ASP A 256 1.69 22.26 4.96
CA ASP A 256 2.97 22.87 4.67
C ASP A 256 3.44 23.68 5.88
N ARG A 257 4.65 23.39 6.33
CA ARG A 257 5.28 24.03 7.50
C ARG A 257 6.61 24.66 7.15
N VAL A 258 7.22 24.30 6.02
CA VAL A 258 8.59 24.70 5.72
C VAL A 258 8.64 26.12 5.18
N ASN A 259 9.63 26.88 5.63
CA ASN A 259 9.97 28.16 5.01
C ASN A 259 11.34 28.03 4.34
N ALA A 260 11.53 28.69 3.21
CA ALA A 260 12.80 28.71 2.51
C ALA A 260 13.24 30.13 2.14
N ILE A 261 14.55 30.36 2.24
CA ILE A 261 15.21 31.61 1.86
C ILE A 261 16.27 31.29 0.81
N GLY A 262 16.24 31.99 -0.31
CA GLY A 262 17.29 31.98 -1.32
C GLY A 262 18.31 33.07 -1.04
N PHE A 263 19.59 32.75 -1.22
CA PHE A 263 20.68 33.72 -1.21
C PHE A 263 21.40 33.70 -2.55
N TYR A 264 21.29 34.80 -3.30
CA TYR A 264 21.83 34.94 -4.65
C TYR A 264 22.53 36.29 -4.79
N ARG A 265 23.78 36.28 -5.26
CA ARG A 265 24.62 37.49 -5.46
C ARG A 265 24.70 38.45 -4.26
N GLY A 266 24.57 37.94 -3.04
CA GLY A 266 24.64 38.75 -1.83
C GLY A 266 23.29 39.22 -1.27
N GLU A 267 22.19 38.93 -1.97
CA GLU A 267 20.83 39.28 -1.56
C GLU A 267 20.06 38.05 -1.09
N SER A 268 19.26 38.22 -0.03
CA SER A 268 18.40 37.18 0.51
C SER A 268 16.94 37.48 0.23
N PHE A 269 16.16 36.48 -0.14
CA PHE A 269 14.74 36.62 -0.42
C PHE A 269 13.97 35.35 -0.07
N GLU A 270 12.68 35.48 0.23
CA GLU A 270 11.82 34.35 0.53
C GLU A 270 11.49 33.59 -0.77
N LEU A 271 11.54 32.25 -0.69
CA LEU A 271 11.16 31.39 -1.80
C LEU A 271 9.70 30.98 -1.67
N GLY A 272 8.96 31.07 -2.78
CA GLY A 272 7.60 30.55 -2.86
C GLY A 272 7.59 29.03 -2.96
N VAL A 273 6.69 28.37 -2.23
CA VAL A 273 6.48 26.92 -2.31
C VAL A 273 5.95 26.58 -3.71
N SER A 274 6.59 25.63 -4.39
CA SER A 274 6.15 25.18 -5.71
C SER A 274 5.23 23.97 -5.65
N HIS A 275 5.52 23.02 -4.75
CA HIS A 275 4.69 21.85 -4.51
C HIS A 275 5.02 21.23 -3.16
N TYR A 276 4.11 20.37 -2.70
CA TYR A 276 4.35 19.38 -1.67
C TYR A 276 3.47 18.17 -1.94
N SER A 277 3.87 17.01 -1.44
CA SER A 277 3.18 15.76 -1.68
C SER A 277 2.80 15.04 -0.39
N GLY A 278 1.97 14.00 -0.52
CA GLY A 278 1.75 13.04 0.56
C GLY A 278 2.90 12.03 0.65
N LEU A 279 2.67 10.93 1.36
CA LEU A 279 3.62 9.82 1.47
C LEU A 279 3.63 8.94 0.20
N ASN A 280 3.99 9.55 -0.93
CA ASN A 280 4.03 8.92 -2.26
C ASN A 280 5.22 7.96 -2.39
N TYR A 281 6.25 8.13 -1.56
CA TYR A 281 7.38 7.20 -1.48
C TYR A 281 7.24 6.29 -0.28
N ARG A 282 7.80 5.09 -0.40
CA ARG A 282 7.82 4.11 0.70
C ARG A 282 8.48 4.67 1.96
N ASP A 283 9.45 5.55 1.81
CA ASP A 283 10.27 6.09 2.88
C ASP A 283 10.00 7.57 3.17
N GLY A 284 9.05 8.23 2.49
CA GLY A 284 8.77 9.64 2.75
C GLY A 284 7.94 10.33 1.68
N ASP A 285 8.18 11.63 1.53
CA ASP A 285 7.43 12.58 0.71
C ASP A 285 8.39 13.43 -0.15
N ASP A 286 7.83 14.42 -0.84
CA ASP A 286 8.56 15.46 -1.54
C ASP A 286 7.89 16.83 -1.39
N PHE A 287 8.71 17.88 -1.46
CA PHE A 287 8.30 19.27 -1.46
C PHE A 287 9.32 20.13 -2.21
N GLY A 288 8.92 21.27 -2.73
CA GLY A 288 9.81 22.11 -3.54
C GLY A 288 9.47 23.59 -3.50
N PHE A 289 10.37 24.39 -4.06
CA PHE A 289 10.28 25.84 -4.09
C PHE A 289 10.66 26.39 -5.45
N TYR A 290 10.05 27.52 -5.82
CA TYR A 290 10.53 28.39 -6.87
C TYR A 290 11.77 29.13 -6.39
N LEU A 291 12.87 29.01 -7.14
CA LEU A 291 14.14 29.67 -6.82
C LEU A 291 14.12 31.16 -7.13
N PHE A 292 13.21 31.61 -7.99
CA PHE A 292 12.93 33.00 -8.28
C PHE A 292 11.40 33.16 -8.41
N SER A 293 10.80 34.03 -7.61
CA SER A 293 9.36 34.32 -7.67
C SER A 293 9.11 35.43 -8.71
N GLU A 294 7.97 35.39 -9.42
CA GLU A 294 7.59 36.42 -10.41
C GLU A 294 7.55 37.83 -9.81
N ASP A 295 7.25 37.95 -8.52
CA ASP A 295 7.19 39.24 -7.81
C ASP A 295 8.59 39.85 -7.58
N GLN A 296 9.65 39.05 -7.71
CA GLN A 296 11.02 39.47 -7.44
C GLN A 296 11.72 39.88 -8.73
N LYS A 297 11.93 41.19 -8.89
CA LYS A 297 12.71 41.78 -9.99
C LYS A 297 14.22 41.58 -9.78
N LEU A 298 14.66 40.32 -9.81
CA LEU A 298 16.09 39.96 -9.75
C LEU A 298 16.66 39.83 -11.17
N ASP A 299 17.82 40.44 -11.40
CA ASP A 299 18.58 40.28 -12.65
C ASP A 299 19.38 38.97 -12.58
N ILE A 300 18.81 37.91 -13.17
CA ILE A 300 19.38 36.55 -13.16
C ILE A 300 20.48 36.48 -14.22
N ASP A 301 21.74 36.48 -13.79
CA ASP A 301 22.92 36.27 -14.65
C ASP A 301 23.63 34.97 -14.26
N LEU A 302 23.26 33.89 -14.95
CA LEU A 302 23.84 32.56 -14.72
C LEU A 302 25.30 32.44 -15.19
N GLU A 303 25.79 33.35 -16.05
CA GLU A 303 27.20 33.34 -16.46
C GLU A 303 28.11 33.89 -15.34
N GLU A 304 27.64 34.91 -14.61
CA GLU A 304 28.38 35.52 -13.51
C GLU A 304 28.22 34.75 -12.19
N ALA A 305 27.01 34.29 -11.89
CA ALA A 305 26.68 33.60 -10.65
C ALA A 305 25.72 32.42 -10.92
N PRO A 306 26.24 31.21 -11.20
CA PRO A 306 25.40 30.03 -11.42
C PRO A 306 24.92 29.38 -10.11
N ILE A 307 25.37 29.84 -8.95
CA ILE A 307 25.07 29.19 -7.66
C ILE A 307 24.10 30.04 -6.84
N ILE A 308 23.04 29.40 -6.35
CA ILE A 308 22.13 29.94 -5.34
C ILE A 308 22.20 29.07 -4.08
N GLU A 309 22.30 29.69 -2.91
CA GLU A 309 22.21 28.97 -1.63
C GLU A 309 20.74 28.97 -1.17
N VAL A 310 20.19 27.80 -0.92
CA VAL A 310 18.82 27.62 -0.41
C VAL A 310 18.90 27.19 1.03
N THR A 311 18.30 27.98 1.92
CA THR A 311 18.21 27.70 3.36
C THR A 311 16.77 27.37 3.74
N ILE A 312 16.52 26.16 4.23
CA ILE A 312 15.21 25.71 4.71
C ILE A 312 15.13 25.75 6.24
N THR A 313 13.96 26.11 6.76
CA THR A 313 13.67 26.23 8.19
C THR A 313 12.27 25.68 8.51
N ASN A 314 11.97 25.54 9.80
CA ASN A 314 10.66 25.08 10.30
C ASN A 314 10.26 23.67 9.81
N LEU A 315 11.26 22.79 9.65
CA LEU A 315 11.02 21.37 9.39
C LEU A 315 10.24 20.73 10.55
N VAL A 316 9.50 19.66 10.25
CA VAL A 316 8.69 18.92 11.22
C VAL A 316 9.10 17.46 11.25
N MET A 317 9.23 16.93 12.47
CA MET A 317 9.42 15.53 12.76
C MET A 317 8.05 14.89 12.95
N ASN A 318 7.63 14.09 11.96
CA ASN A 318 6.45 13.25 11.98
C ASN A 318 6.81 11.90 12.62
N LYS A 319 6.11 11.51 13.69
CA LYS A 319 6.30 10.23 14.37
C LYS A 319 5.01 9.46 14.43
N TRP A 320 5.08 8.20 14.02
CA TRP A 320 4.03 7.23 14.23
C TRP A 320 4.53 6.15 15.16
N TYR A 321 3.77 5.84 16.21
CA TYR A 321 4.12 4.78 17.16
C TYR A 321 2.95 3.83 17.32
N LYS A 322 3.26 2.54 17.35
CA LYS A 322 2.24 1.50 17.46
C LYS A 322 1.52 1.61 18.80
N ASP A 323 0.20 1.76 18.73
CA ASP A 323 -0.65 1.65 19.91
C ASP A 323 -0.59 0.22 20.47
N HIS A 324 -0.77 0.10 21.79
CA HIS A 324 -0.55 -1.13 22.52
C HIS A 324 -1.17 -2.34 21.79
N SER A 325 -0.34 -3.37 21.60
CA SER A 325 -0.57 -4.54 20.75
C SER A 325 -2.03 -5.00 20.70
N ASP A 326 -2.63 -4.99 19.50
CA ASP A 326 -3.94 -5.58 19.24
C ASP A 326 -3.96 -7.04 19.76
N PRO A 327 -4.61 -7.32 20.89
CA PRO A 327 -4.58 -8.65 21.49
C PRO A 327 -5.29 -9.67 20.60
N VAL A 328 -6.15 -9.21 19.68
CA VAL A 328 -6.91 -10.06 18.77
C VAL A 328 -5.97 -10.81 17.83
N PHE A 329 -4.91 -10.17 17.32
CA PHE A 329 -3.94 -10.83 16.45
C PHE A 329 -3.23 -11.99 17.17
N PHE A 330 -2.71 -11.73 18.38
CA PHE A 330 -2.05 -12.76 19.18
C PHE A 330 -2.99 -13.92 19.50
N ILE A 331 -4.24 -13.63 19.83
CA ILE A 331 -5.26 -14.67 20.10
C ILE A 331 -5.50 -15.52 18.84
N ILE A 332 -5.64 -14.92 17.66
CA ILE A 332 -5.86 -15.66 16.40
C ILE A 332 -4.65 -16.54 16.09
N VAL A 333 -3.43 -16.01 16.15
CA VAL A 333 -2.21 -16.78 15.91
C VAL A 333 -2.11 -17.95 16.90
N LEU A 334 -2.40 -17.70 18.19
CA LEU A 334 -2.33 -18.72 19.22
C LEU A 334 -3.42 -19.80 19.06
N LEU A 335 -4.61 -19.44 18.58
CA LEU A 335 -5.69 -20.38 18.22
C LEU A 335 -5.32 -21.23 17.00
N VAL A 336 -4.71 -20.64 15.97
CA VAL A 336 -4.24 -21.37 14.77
C VAL A 336 -3.12 -22.34 15.15
N VAL A 337 -2.10 -21.86 15.88
CA VAL A 337 -0.96 -22.68 16.31
C VAL A 337 -1.42 -23.80 17.24
N SER A 338 -2.25 -23.52 18.25
CA SER A 338 -2.78 -24.54 19.15
C SER A 338 -3.59 -25.60 18.40
N SER A 339 -4.39 -25.20 17.41
CA SER A 339 -5.14 -26.13 16.57
C SER A 339 -4.23 -27.04 15.73
N ILE A 340 -3.17 -26.48 15.14
CA ILE A 340 -2.16 -27.26 14.40
C ILE A 340 -1.49 -28.27 15.34
N ILE A 341 -1.09 -27.84 16.55
CA ILE A 341 -0.48 -28.71 17.56
C ILE A 341 -1.43 -29.86 17.93
N ILE A 342 -2.71 -29.57 18.18
CA ILE A 342 -3.74 -30.58 18.49
C ILE A 342 -3.88 -31.59 17.35
N ILE A 343 -3.93 -31.13 16.09
CA ILE A 343 -4.02 -31.99 14.91
C ILE A 343 -2.79 -32.91 14.79
N VAL A 344 -1.58 -32.36 15.01
CA VAL A 344 -0.33 -33.12 14.98
C VAL A 344 -0.31 -34.17 16.10
N PHE A 345 -0.64 -33.79 17.33
CA PHE A 345 -0.69 -34.71 18.47
C PHE A 345 -1.73 -35.81 18.29
N ALA A 346 -2.93 -35.48 17.81
CA ALA A 346 -3.98 -36.46 17.50
C ALA A 346 -3.51 -37.47 16.43
N THR A 347 -2.79 -36.99 15.42
CA THR A 347 -2.23 -37.84 14.35
C THR A 347 -1.13 -38.76 14.86
N VAL A 348 -0.22 -38.26 15.70
CA VAL A 348 0.87 -39.05 16.30
C VAL A 348 0.32 -40.10 17.28
N ARG A 349 -0.60 -39.72 18.17
CA ARG A 349 -1.21 -40.62 19.15
C ARG A 349 -1.96 -41.76 18.48
N ASN A 350 -2.67 -41.48 17.39
CA ASN A 350 -3.40 -42.49 16.62
C ASN A 350 -2.46 -43.52 15.96
N ARG A 351 -1.22 -43.13 15.60
CA ARG A 351 -0.22 -44.09 15.08
C ARG A 351 0.36 -44.98 16.17
N ARG A 352 0.60 -44.45 17.38
CA ARG A 352 1.17 -45.22 18.50
C ARG A 352 0.24 -46.37 18.92
N ASN A 353 -1.05 -46.09 19.03
CA ASN A 353 -2.06 -47.10 19.38
C ASN A 353 -2.23 -48.22 18.34
N LYS A 354 -1.75 -48.01 17.10
CA LYS A 354 -1.80 -48.99 16.01
C LYS A 354 -0.69 -50.06 16.09
N SER A 355 0.34 -49.81 16.91
CA SER A 355 1.44 -50.75 17.10
C SER A 355 1.12 -51.87 18.09
N ASP A 356 0.15 -51.67 18.99
CA ASP A 356 -0.05 -52.55 20.14
C ASP A 356 -1.29 -53.46 20.04
N ASN A 357 -2.18 -53.25 19.06
CA ASN A 357 -3.42 -54.01 18.92
C ASN A 357 -3.55 -54.67 17.55
N HIS A 358 -3.14 -55.94 17.45
CA HIS A 358 -3.33 -56.80 16.28
C HIS A 358 -4.65 -57.61 16.31
N SER A 359 -5.61 -57.28 17.19
CA SER A 359 -6.89 -57.99 17.28
C SER A 359 -8.09 -57.15 16.78
N GLY A 360 -8.54 -57.42 15.55
CA GLY A 360 -9.93 -57.33 15.06
C GLY A 360 -10.75 -56.02 15.09
N GLY A 361 -10.46 -55.04 15.96
CA GLY A 361 -11.29 -53.83 16.16
C GLY A 361 -10.78 -52.55 15.48
N ASP A 362 -9.69 -52.62 14.71
CA ASP A 362 -8.89 -51.46 14.26
C ASP A 362 -9.58 -50.59 13.18
N LEU A 363 -10.61 -51.10 12.51
CA LEU A 363 -11.31 -50.34 11.45
C LEU A 363 -12.22 -49.23 12.01
N MET A 364 -12.81 -49.40 13.20
CA MET A 364 -13.81 -48.45 13.71
C MET A 364 -13.21 -47.21 14.40
N LYS A 365 -11.98 -47.29 14.95
CA LYS A 365 -11.32 -46.13 15.58
C LYS A 365 -10.71 -45.17 14.55
N LYS A 366 -10.26 -45.68 13.40
CA LYS A 366 -9.55 -44.90 12.37
C LYS A 366 -10.46 -43.87 11.67
N THR A 367 -11.77 -44.11 11.62
CA THR A 367 -12.76 -43.21 11.03
C THR A 367 -13.09 -42.01 11.93
N LYS A 368 -13.12 -42.19 13.26
CA LYS A 368 -13.43 -41.10 14.20
C LYS A 368 -12.38 -40.00 14.21
N THR A 369 -11.09 -40.34 14.27
CA THR A 369 -9.99 -39.33 14.28
C THR A 369 -9.93 -38.49 13.01
N LYS A 370 -10.19 -39.09 11.84
CA LYS A 370 -10.26 -38.33 10.58
C LYS A 370 -11.37 -37.29 10.62
N ARG A 371 -12.56 -37.65 11.12
CA ARG A 371 -13.69 -36.72 11.24
C ARG A 371 -13.36 -35.52 12.14
N TYR A 372 -12.71 -35.73 13.29
CA TYR A 372 -12.33 -34.62 14.17
C TYR A 372 -11.33 -33.66 13.53
N ILE A 373 -10.30 -34.16 12.84
CA ILE A 373 -9.33 -33.31 12.14
C ILE A 373 -10.02 -32.53 11.01
N THR A 374 -10.90 -33.19 10.25
CA THR A 374 -11.68 -32.51 9.20
C THR A 374 -12.57 -31.41 9.78
N ILE A 375 -13.30 -31.68 10.87
CA ILE A 375 -14.15 -30.68 11.52
C ILE A 375 -13.32 -29.50 12.03
N ALA A 376 -12.18 -29.75 12.69
CA ALA A 376 -11.31 -28.70 13.18
C ALA A 376 -10.77 -27.80 12.04
N LEU A 377 -10.31 -28.41 10.94
CA LEU A 377 -9.86 -27.65 9.78
C LEU A 377 -10.98 -26.81 9.17
N VAL A 378 -12.19 -27.37 9.04
CA VAL A 378 -13.36 -26.62 8.54
C VAL A 378 -13.67 -25.42 9.43
N LEU A 379 -13.65 -25.60 10.76
CA LEU A 379 -13.91 -24.50 11.70
C LEU A 379 -12.83 -23.41 11.64
N ILE A 380 -11.56 -23.78 11.53
CA ILE A 380 -10.45 -22.82 11.38
C ILE A 380 -10.60 -22.05 10.06
N SER A 381 -10.87 -22.75 8.96
CA SER A 381 -11.09 -22.09 7.66
C SER A 381 -12.29 -21.15 7.71
N PHE A 382 -13.39 -21.55 8.36
CA PHE A 382 -14.55 -20.68 8.55
C PHE A 382 -14.21 -19.45 9.39
N GLY A 383 -13.47 -19.60 10.49
CA GLY A 383 -13.03 -18.49 11.32
C GLY A 383 -12.10 -17.52 10.58
N LEU A 384 -11.17 -18.03 9.77
CA LEU A 384 -10.30 -17.21 8.93
C LEU A 384 -11.08 -16.47 7.85
N LEU A 385 -12.06 -17.12 7.20
CA LEU A 385 -12.92 -16.47 6.21
C LEU A 385 -13.80 -15.39 6.84
N ALA A 386 -14.36 -15.63 8.03
CA ALA A 386 -15.14 -14.64 8.75
C ALA A 386 -14.28 -13.44 9.17
N TYR A 387 -13.08 -13.68 9.71
CA TYR A 387 -12.12 -12.63 10.05
C TYR A 387 -11.71 -11.82 8.82
N PHE A 388 -11.36 -12.49 7.73
CA PHE A 388 -11.02 -11.83 6.47
C PHE A 388 -12.19 -10.99 5.95
N GLY A 389 -13.42 -11.50 5.98
CA GLY A 389 -14.61 -10.75 5.58
C GLY A 389 -14.85 -9.50 6.43
N VAL A 390 -14.69 -9.59 7.76
CA VAL A 390 -14.81 -8.42 8.65
C VAL A 390 -13.67 -7.43 8.43
N SER A 391 -12.44 -7.90 8.23
CA SER A 391 -11.28 -7.05 7.97
C SER A 391 -11.43 -6.29 6.65
N GLN A 392 -11.85 -6.98 5.59
CA GLN A 392 -12.11 -6.38 4.28
C GLN A 392 -13.28 -5.39 4.34
N TYR A 393 -14.34 -5.71 5.09
CA TYR A 393 -15.43 -4.76 5.31
C TYR A 393 -14.94 -3.46 5.97
N LYS A 394 -14.14 -3.55 7.03
CA LYS A 394 -13.57 -2.36 7.70
C LYS A 394 -12.65 -1.56 6.78
N GLU A 395 -11.83 -2.25 5.99
CA GLU A 395 -10.93 -1.63 5.02
C GLU A 395 -11.71 -0.91 3.92
N ASN A 396 -12.77 -1.52 3.40
CA ASN A 396 -13.66 -0.90 2.43
C ASN A 396 -14.34 0.36 3.01
N VAL A 397 -14.83 0.32 4.25
CA VAL A 397 -15.42 1.50 4.91
C VAL A 397 -14.40 2.65 5.03
N LEU A 398 -13.15 2.36 5.39
CA LEU A 398 -12.10 3.38 5.44
C LEU A 398 -11.78 3.94 4.05
N TYR A 399 -11.75 3.08 3.03
CA TYR A 399 -11.50 3.48 1.66
C TYR A 399 -12.65 4.33 1.09
N GLU A 400 -13.90 3.97 1.39
CA GLU A 400 -15.09 4.74 1.04
C GLU A 400 -15.11 6.11 1.71
N SER A 401 -14.73 6.20 3.00
CA SER A 401 -14.59 7.49 3.71
C SER A 401 -13.49 8.35 3.09
N TYR A 402 -12.32 7.78 2.78
CA TYR A 402 -11.23 8.48 2.09
C TYR A 402 -11.63 9.00 0.71
N LEU A 403 -12.26 8.16 -0.12
CA LEU A 403 -12.77 8.58 -1.43
C LEU A 403 -13.86 9.64 -1.30
N SER A 404 -14.76 9.52 -0.32
CA SER A 404 -15.80 10.51 -0.07
C SER A 404 -15.21 11.86 0.30
N PHE A 405 -14.18 11.89 1.14
CA PHE A 405 -13.50 13.13 1.51
C PHE A 405 -12.81 13.81 0.32
N ASN A 406 -12.07 13.06 -0.51
CA ASN A 406 -11.44 13.64 -1.69
C ASN A 406 -12.49 14.16 -2.69
N LEU A 407 -13.54 13.38 -2.92
CA LEU A 407 -14.63 13.76 -3.82
C LEU A 407 -15.41 14.97 -3.30
N GLU A 408 -15.63 15.07 -1.99
CA GLU A 408 -16.18 16.25 -1.32
C GLU A 408 -15.31 17.49 -1.61
N ASN A 409 -13.99 17.40 -1.42
CA ASN A 409 -13.08 18.52 -1.68
C ASN A 409 -13.08 18.92 -3.17
N ASP A 410 -13.02 17.97 -4.09
CA ASP A 410 -13.02 18.25 -5.53
C ASP A 410 -14.36 18.87 -5.97
N ILE A 411 -15.50 18.39 -5.46
CA ILE A 411 -16.82 18.99 -5.76
C ILE A 411 -16.94 20.39 -5.16
N SER A 412 -16.43 20.60 -3.95
CA SER A 412 -16.40 21.91 -3.31
C SER A 412 -15.59 22.92 -4.14
N ALA A 413 -14.41 22.53 -4.63
CA ALA A 413 -13.56 23.37 -5.48
C ALA A 413 -14.24 23.67 -6.83
N LEU A 414 -14.81 22.65 -7.48
CA LEU A 414 -15.58 22.80 -8.72
C LEU A 414 -16.76 23.77 -8.53
N ALA A 415 -17.52 23.61 -7.44
CA ALA A 415 -18.70 24.41 -7.14
C ALA A 415 -18.34 25.87 -6.85
N SER A 416 -17.35 26.10 -6.00
CA SER A 416 -16.85 27.44 -5.66
C SER A 416 -16.39 28.19 -6.90
N SER A 417 -15.54 27.57 -7.71
CA SER A 417 -14.98 28.17 -8.92
C SER A 417 -16.06 28.47 -9.97
N THR A 418 -17.03 27.58 -10.12
CA THR A 418 -18.16 27.80 -11.04
C THR A 418 -19.03 28.97 -10.57
N VAL A 419 -19.41 29.04 -9.29
CA VAL A 419 -20.23 30.13 -8.75
C VAL A 419 -19.49 31.48 -8.85
N MET A 420 -18.20 31.52 -8.49
CA MET A 420 -17.37 32.72 -8.60
C MET A 420 -17.28 33.22 -10.04
N ASN A 421 -17.02 32.33 -11.00
CA ASN A 421 -16.99 32.71 -12.42
C ASN A 421 -18.33 33.26 -12.91
N SER A 422 -19.46 32.70 -12.48
CA SER A 422 -20.78 33.24 -12.85
C SER A 422 -20.94 34.68 -12.38
N ASN A 423 -20.46 35.01 -11.18
CA ASN A 423 -20.54 36.37 -10.65
C ASN A 423 -19.59 37.32 -11.39
N TYR A 424 -18.32 36.94 -11.61
CA TYR A 424 -17.38 37.78 -12.35
C TYR A 424 -17.83 38.03 -13.79
N LEU A 425 -18.37 37.02 -14.48
CA LEU A 425 -18.89 37.18 -15.84
C LEU A 425 -20.12 38.10 -15.89
N GLU A 426 -20.95 38.10 -14.84
CA GLU A 426 -22.08 39.02 -14.74
C GLU A 426 -21.60 40.46 -14.58
N ASP A 427 -20.67 40.72 -13.67
CA ASP A 427 -20.08 42.05 -13.46
C ASP A 427 -19.38 42.57 -14.74
N ILE A 428 -18.54 41.75 -15.38
CA ILE A 428 -17.80 42.13 -16.59
C ILE A 428 -18.75 42.52 -17.74
N LEU A 429 -19.84 41.77 -17.91
CA LEU A 429 -20.83 42.05 -18.95
C LEU A 429 -21.72 43.25 -18.62
N GLU A 430 -22.02 43.50 -17.34
CA GLU A 430 -22.77 44.68 -16.90
C GLU A 430 -21.95 45.97 -17.09
N GLU A 431 -20.68 45.93 -16.72
CA GLU A 431 -19.77 47.08 -16.83
C GLU A 431 -19.21 47.27 -18.25
N ASN A 432 -19.27 46.23 -19.09
CA ASN A 432 -18.62 46.16 -20.40
C ASN A 432 -17.12 46.46 -20.33
N GLN A 433 -16.50 46.10 -19.21
CA GLN A 433 -15.10 46.31 -18.88
C GLN A 433 -14.57 45.08 -18.14
N ILE A 434 -13.28 44.80 -18.30
CA ILE A 434 -12.60 43.77 -17.53
C ILE A 434 -11.33 44.34 -16.92
N THR A 435 -11.10 44.04 -15.64
CA THR A 435 -9.84 44.34 -14.96
C THR A 435 -8.86 43.17 -15.05
N LYS A 436 -7.56 43.45 -14.96
CA LYS A 436 -6.52 42.40 -14.93
C LYS A 436 -6.72 41.41 -13.78
N GLU A 437 -7.18 41.90 -12.64
CA GLU A 437 -7.48 41.06 -11.47
C GLU A 437 -8.67 40.11 -11.73
N GLN A 438 -9.79 40.63 -12.26
CA GLN A 438 -10.93 39.77 -12.64
C GLN A 438 -10.55 38.73 -13.69
N LEU A 439 -9.71 39.09 -14.65
CA LEU A 439 -9.23 38.19 -15.68
C LEU A 439 -8.40 37.04 -15.09
N GLY A 440 -7.50 37.36 -14.16
CA GLY A 440 -6.73 36.37 -13.40
C GLY A 440 -7.63 35.43 -12.60
N TYR A 441 -8.60 35.96 -11.84
CA TYR A 441 -9.54 35.13 -11.08
C TYR A 441 -10.39 34.22 -11.97
N LEU A 442 -10.90 34.72 -13.10
CA LEU A 442 -11.65 33.90 -14.05
C LEU A 442 -10.81 32.73 -14.57
N ARG A 443 -9.56 33.02 -14.96
CA ARG A 443 -8.61 32.03 -15.49
C ARG A 443 -8.33 30.95 -14.45
N ASP A 444 -7.98 31.35 -13.24
CA ASP A 444 -7.62 30.43 -12.16
C ASP A 444 -8.81 29.54 -11.75
N ASN A 445 -10.01 30.12 -11.66
CA ASN A 445 -11.24 29.36 -11.42
C ASN A 445 -11.53 28.36 -12.55
N TYR A 446 -11.30 28.70 -13.82
CA TYR A 446 -11.45 27.73 -14.92
C TYR A 446 -10.42 26.61 -14.87
N ILE A 447 -9.20 26.89 -14.40
CA ILE A 447 -8.18 25.86 -14.14
C ILE A 447 -8.69 24.91 -13.04
N ASP A 448 -9.27 25.43 -11.96
CA ASP A 448 -9.82 24.62 -10.86
C ASP A 448 -11.03 23.79 -11.30
N ILE A 449 -11.92 24.34 -12.14
CA ILE A 449 -13.04 23.62 -12.76
C ILE A 449 -12.51 22.46 -13.60
N PHE A 450 -11.47 22.71 -14.41
CA PHE A 450 -10.82 21.69 -15.22
C PHE A 450 -10.22 20.57 -14.34
N GLN A 451 -9.36 20.92 -13.39
CA GLN A 451 -8.64 19.94 -12.55
C GLN A 451 -9.59 19.11 -11.68
N SER A 452 -10.56 19.77 -11.03
CA SER A 452 -11.54 19.08 -10.17
C SER A 452 -12.51 18.27 -11.01
N GLY A 453 -12.99 18.85 -12.13
CA GLY A 453 -13.86 18.15 -13.08
C GLY A 453 -13.23 16.90 -13.66
N GLU A 454 -11.94 16.93 -14.01
CA GLU A 454 -11.21 15.77 -14.54
C GLU A 454 -11.17 14.62 -13.53
N LYS A 455 -10.83 14.90 -12.27
CA LYS A 455 -10.78 13.88 -11.20
C LYS A 455 -12.16 13.26 -10.98
N ILE A 456 -13.21 14.09 -10.90
CA ILE A 456 -14.59 13.66 -10.68
C ILE A 456 -15.06 12.76 -11.82
N VAL A 457 -14.87 13.20 -13.08
CA VAL A 457 -15.30 12.40 -14.24
C VAL A 457 -14.50 11.11 -14.36
N THR A 458 -13.18 11.17 -14.16
CA THR A 458 -12.32 9.97 -14.16
C THR A 458 -12.78 8.95 -13.12
N LEU A 459 -13.14 9.41 -11.91
CA LEU A 459 -13.69 8.57 -10.87
C LEU A 459 -15.02 7.92 -11.30
N ALA A 460 -15.93 8.71 -11.88
CA ALA A 460 -17.24 8.22 -12.35
C ALA A 460 -17.14 7.19 -13.47
N GLU A 461 -16.37 7.48 -14.52
CA GLU A 461 -16.29 6.69 -15.75
C GLU A 461 -15.35 5.49 -15.59
N THR A 462 -14.11 5.73 -15.16
CA THR A 462 -13.06 4.71 -15.19
C THR A 462 -13.16 3.75 -14.00
N TRP A 463 -13.35 4.31 -12.81
CA TRP A 463 -13.23 3.53 -11.57
C TRP A 463 -14.56 2.95 -11.12
N LEU A 464 -15.62 3.75 -11.14
CA LEU A 464 -16.94 3.33 -10.67
C LEU A 464 -17.85 2.81 -11.77
N LYS A 465 -17.61 3.19 -13.03
CA LYS A 465 -18.46 2.86 -14.20
C LYS A 465 -19.92 3.23 -13.96
N ARG A 466 -20.14 4.40 -13.36
CA ARG A 466 -21.46 4.91 -12.99
C ARG A 466 -22.07 5.82 -14.06
N MET A 467 -21.27 6.27 -15.03
CA MET A 467 -21.72 7.01 -16.20
C MET A 467 -21.67 6.12 -17.43
N GLU A 468 -22.69 6.23 -18.30
CA GLU A 468 -22.67 5.56 -19.58
C GLU A 468 -21.52 6.13 -20.45
N ASP A 469 -20.88 5.25 -21.21
CA ASP A 469 -19.84 5.57 -22.21
C ASP A 469 -20.52 6.33 -23.35
N ASN A 470 -20.88 7.58 -23.07
CA ASN A 470 -21.55 8.46 -24.00
C ASN A 470 -20.51 8.87 -25.06
N ASN A 471 -20.93 8.91 -26.33
CA ASN A 471 -20.09 9.23 -27.50
C ASN A 471 -19.58 10.68 -27.50
N HIS A 472 -18.95 11.14 -26.41
CA HIS A 472 -18.22 12.39 -26.37
C HIS A 472 -16.93 12.17 -27.16
N PHE A 473 -16.87 12.78 -28.34
CA PHE A 473 -15.83 12.50 -29.34
C PHE A 473 -14.43 12.94 -28.90
N THR A 474 -14.29 13.78 -27.87
CA THR A 474 -13.04 14.48 -27.56
C THR A 474 -12.69 14.61 -26.08
N SER A 475 -13.64 14.84 -25.16
CA SER A 475 -13.43 14.82 -23.69
C SER A 475 -14.76 15.14 -22.96
N PRO A 476 -14.99 14.64 -21.73
CA PRO A 476 -16.19 14.98 -20.97
C PRO A 476 -16.28 16.47 -20.64
N TYR A 477 -17.48 17.02 -20.63
CA TYR A 477 -17.76 18.33 -20.03
C TYR A 477 -17.83 18.18 -18.50
N PRO A 478 -17.36 19.14 -17.68
CA PRO A 478 -16.88 20.49 -18.02
C PRO A 478 -15.42 20.61 -18.48
N VAL A 479 -14.63 19.51 -18.40
CA VAL A 479 -13.16 19.48 -18.55
C VAL A 479 -12.68 20.22 -19.80
N TYR A 480 -13.16 19.80 -20.98
CA TYR A 480 -12.74 20.37 -22.27
C TYR A 480 -13.02 21.87 -22.40
N MET A 481 -14.22 22.31 -22.03
CA MET A 481 -14.62 23.71 -22.19
C MET A 481 -13.85 24.62 -21.23
N ALA A 482 -13.64 24.18 -19.99
CA ALA A 482 -12.86 24.92 -19.00
C ALA A 482 -11.39 25.10 -19.45
N THR A 483 -10.78 24.09 -20.07
CA THR A 483 -9.44 24.22 -20.69
C THR A 483 -9.42 25.26 -21.81
N ASN A 484 -10.43 25.29 -22.69
CA ASN A 484 -10.48 26.29 -23.76
C ASN A 484 -10.68 27.70 -23.23
N PHE A 485 -11.57 27.88 -22.24
CA PHE A 485 -11.80 29.17 -21.60
C PHE A 485 -10.55 29.68 -20.88
N SER A 486 -9.88 28.86 -20.09
CA SER A 486 -8.60 29.26 -19.44
C SER A 486 -7.51 29.60 -20.45
N SER A 487 -7.38 28.84 -21.55
CA SER A 487 -6.43 29.13 -22.62
C SER A 487 -6.72 30.47 -23.31
N TYR A 488 -7.99 30.75 -23.59
CA TYR A 488 -8.43 32.02 -24.16
C TYR A 488 -8.13 33.19 -23.22
N LEU A 489 -8.43 33.06 -21.92
CA LEU A 489 -8.17 34.12 -20.93
C LEU A 489 -6.68 34.41 -20.77
N MET A 490 -5.82 33.39 -20.88
CA MET A 490 -4.36 33.56 -20.87
C MET A 490 -3.86 34.36 -22.08
N ILE A 491 -4.39 34.09 -23.28
CA ILE A 491 -4.05 34.88 -24.49
C ILE A 491 -4.56 36.31 -24.33
N LEU A 492 -5.78 36.49 -23.85
CA LEU A 492 -6.38 37.81 -23.63
C LEU A 492 -5.55 38.62 -22.62
N GLU A 493 -5.04 38.00 -21.57
CA GLU A 493 -4.18 38.65 -20.58
C GLU A 493 -2.89 39.19 -21.22
N GLU A 494 -2.27 38.42 -22.12
CA GLU A 494 -1.11 38.85 -22.89
C GLU A 494 -1.44 40.02 -23.83
N GLU A 495 -2.61 39.99 -24.48
CA GLU A 495 -3.07 41.04 -25.40
C GLU A 495 -3.36 42.37 -24.71
N LEU A 496 -3.94 42.34 -23.50
CA LEU A 496 -4.34 43.53 -22.75
C LEU A 496 -3.14 44.21 -22.05
N GLY A 497 -2.05 43.49 -21.83
CA GLY A 497 -0.81 44.04 -21.27
C GLY A 497 -0.93 44.49 -19.81
N GLU A 498 -0.46 45.71 -19.50
CA GLU A 498 -0.43 46.26 -18.13
C GLU A 498 -1.58 47.22 -17.82
N ASP A 499 -2.57 47.34 -18.72
CA ASP A 499 -3.71 48.20 -18.50
C ASP A 499 -4.62 47.62 -17.39
N TYR A 500 -4.90 48.42 -16.36
CA TYR A 500 -5.65 47.97 -15.18
C TYR A 500 -7.12 47.65 -15.47
N ALA A 501 -7.71 48.28 -16.50
CA ALA A 501 -9.08 48.07 -16.92
C ALA A 501 -9.21 48.36 -18.41
N VAL A 502 -9.86 47.45 -19.16
CA VAL A 502 -10.03 47.58 -20.61
C VAL A 502 -11.49 47.46 -21.00
N ASP A 503 -11.97 48.42 -21.80
CA ASP A 503 -13.30 48.37 -22.44
C ASP A 503 -13.38 47.18 -23.40
N LEU A 504 -14.41 46.36 -23.24
CA LEU A 504 -14.61 45.19 -24.09
C LEU A 504 -15.07 45.61 -25.50
N SER A 505 -14.38 45.07 -26.50
CA SER A 505 -14.85 45.10 -27.89
C SER A 505 -16.10 44.24 -28.04
N THR A 506 -16.92 44.49 -29.07
CA THR A 506 -18.12 43.66 -29.36
C THR A 506 -17.76 42.18 -29.49
N GLU A 507 -16.59 41.86 -30.05
CA GLU A 507 -16.12 40.47 -30.16
C GLU A 507 -15.82 39.84 -28.80
N TYR A 508 -15.19 40.58 -27.88
CA TYR A 508 -14.94 40.06 -26.54
C TYR A 508 -16.23 39.90 -25.74
N VAL A 509 -17.19 40.82 -25.89
CA VAL A 509 -18.52 40.69 -25.26
C VAL A 509 -19.21 39.41 -25.70
N GLU A 510 -19.24 39.11 -27.01
CA GLU A 510 -19.85 37.86 -27.53
C GLU A 510 -19.17 36.61 -26.94
N ARG A 511 -17.84 36.64 -26.73
CA ARG A 511 -17.10 35.55 -26.08
C ARG A 511 -17.46 35.43 -24.60
N PHE A 512 -17.47 36.53 -23.84
CA PHE A 512 -17.86 36.50 -22.43
C PHE A 512 -19.33 36.07 -22.24
N GLU A 513 -20.23 36.44 -23.15
CA GLU A 513 -21.61 35.94 -23.16
C GLU A 513 -21.70 34.42 -23.36
N LEU A 514 -20.86 33.84 -24.24
CA LEU A 514 -20.80 32.37 -24.39
C LEU A 514 -20.28 31.70 -23.12
N MET A 515 -19.18 32.22 -22.56
CA MET A 515 -18.60 31.71 -21.31
C MET A 515 -19.63 31.75 -20.18
N LYS A 516 -20.37 32.85 -20.05
CA LYS A 516 -21.45 32.99 -19.07
C LYS A 516 -22.57 31.99 -19.30
N SER A 517 -22.99 31.81 -20.56
CA SER A 517 -24.05 30.87 -20.91
C SER A 517 -23.69 29.42 -20.51
N VAL A 518 -22.46 28.99 -20.78
CA VAL A 518 -21.97 27.66 -20.37
C VAL A 518 -21.87 27.56 -18.84
N ASN A 519 -21.30 28.58 -18.20
CA ASN A 519 -21.08 28.58 -16.75
C ASN A 519 -22.39 28.64 -15.94
N ASP A 520 -23.43 29.30 -16.47
CA ASP A 520 -24.75 29.33 -15.84
C ASP A 520 -25.41 27.94 -15.85
N GLU A 521 -25.28 27.18 -16.93
CA GLU A 521 -25.76 25.79 -17.00
C GLU A 521 -25.03 24.88 -16.00
N TRP A 522 -23.73 25.12 -15.78
CA TRP A 522 -22.93 24.44 -14.77
C TRP A 522 -23.35 24.80 -13.36
N ARG A 523 -23.51 26.10 -13.08
CA ARG A 523 -24.00 26.61 -11.80
C ARG A 523 -25.38 26.02 -11.47
N GLU A 524 -26.29 25.99 -12.44
CA GLU A 524 -27.62 25.40 -12.23
C GLU A 524 -27.52 23.88 -11.95
N ALA A 525 -26.67 23.15 -12.65
CA ALA A 525 -26.44 21.73 -12.38
C ALA A 525 -25.92 21.48 -10.96
N ILE A 526 -25.00 22.31 -10.46
CA ILE A 526 -24.50 22.23 -9.08
C ILE A 526 -25.63 22.52 -8.09
N LEU A 527 -26.34 23.64 -8.24
CA LEU A 527 -27.39 24.06 -7.30
C LEU A 527 -28.58 23.08 -7.25
N ASN A 528 -28.90 22.45 -8.38
CA ASN A 528 -30.03 21.51 -8.46
C ASN A 528 -29.72 20.14 -7.83
N ASN A 529 -28.45 19.73 -7.79
CA ASN A 529 -28.08 18.37 -7.40
C ASN A 529 -27.29 18.31 -6.08
N ILE A 530 -26.49 19.32 -5.75
CA ILE A 530 -25.62 19.29 -4.56
C ILE A 530 -26.25 20.09 -3.42
N THR A 531 -26.60 19.39 -2.35
CA THR A 531 -27.19 20.01 -1.16
C THR A 531 -26.18 20.86 -0.40
N GLY A 532 -26.55 22.09 -0.04
CA GLY A 532 -25.71 22.97 0.79
C GLY A 532 -24.72 23.83 0.02
N ILE A 533 -24.81 23.85 -1.32
CA ILE A 533 -24.18 24.88 -2.15
C ILE A 533 -25.13 26.06 -2.29
N GLU A 534 -24.63 27.27 -2.06
CA GLU A 534 -25.36 28.53 -2.26
C GLU A 534 -24.68 29.37 -3.35
N SER A 535 -25.41 30.33 -3.94
CA SER A 535 -24.89 31.25 -4.95
C SER A 535 -24.99 32.69 -4.47
N PRO A 536 -24.23 33.08 -3.42
CA PRO A 536 -24.19 34.47 -2.97
C PRO A 536 -23.61 35.36 -4.07
N ILE A 537 -24.05 36.62 -4.11
CA ILE A 537 -23.44 37.65 -4.98
C ILE A 537 -22.07 38.09 -4.39
N ILE A 538 -21.21 38.73 -5.19
CA ILE A 538 -19.86 39.17 -4.74
C ILE A 538 -19.93 40.03 -3.47
N ALA A 539 -20.86 40.97 -3.41
CA ALA A 539 -21.05 41.81 -2.22
C ALA A 539 -21.39 40.99 -0.95
N GLU A 540 -22.04 39.84 -1.07
CA GLU A 540 -22.33 38.96 0.07
C GLU A 540 -21.10 38.14 0.47
N LEU A 541 -20.31 37.69 -0.51
CA LEU A 541 -19.04 36.99 -0.30
C LEU A 541 -18.04 37.88 0.46
N GLU A 542 -17.93 39.15 0.10
CA GLU A 542 -17.12 40.15 0.81
C GLU A 542 -17.56 40.35 2.27
N ASN A 543 -18.83 40.06 2.57
CA ASN A 543 -19.41 40.10 3.92
C ASN A 543 -19.36 38.75 4.65
N GLY A 544 -18.65 37.76 4.08
CA GLY A 544 -18.45 36.44 4.68
C GLY A 544 -19.57 35.43 4.42
N ALA A 545 -20.41 35.64 3.39
CA ALA A 545 -21.24 34.55 2.89
C ALA A 545 -20.35 33.44 2.34
N GLU A 546 -20.78 32.19 2.51
CA GLU A 546 -20.03 31.01 2.08
C GLU A 546 -20.77 30.32 0.93
N ILE A 547 -20.06 29.98 -0.14
CA ILE A 547 -20.61 29.16 -1.24
C ILE A 547 -20.90 27.74 -0.74
N ILE A 548 -20.04 27.24 0.17
CA ILE A 548 -20.08 25.89 0.71
C ILE A 548 -20.52 25.97 2.17
N THR A 549 -21.78 25.67 2.45
CA THR A 549 -22.35 25.80 3.79
C THR A 549 -22.00 24.62 4.71
N ASP A 550 -22.16 24.78 6.02
CA ASP A 550 -22.09 23.66 6.98
C ASP A 550 -22.99 22.48 6.58
N ARG A 551 -24.16 22.77 5.98
CA ARG A 551 -25.10 21.76 5.50
C ARG A 551 -24.49 20.84 4.43
N TYR A 552 -23.62 21.37 3.57
CA TYR A 552 -22.91 20.56 2.58
C TYR A 552 -22.05 19.49 3.28
N ARG A 553 -21.21 19.93 4.23
CA ARG A 553 -20.32 19.04 4.99
C ARG A 553 -21.12 18.03 5.81
N GLU A 554 -22.19 18.46 6.46
CA GLU A 554 -23.06 17.56 7.23
C GLU A 554 -23.76 16.51 6.36
N THR A 555 -24.11 16.86 5.12
CA THR A 555 -24.82 15.96 4.20
C THR A 555 -23.88 14.92 3.58
N TYR A 556 -22.64 15.30 3.25
CA TYR A 556 -21.76 14.47 2.42
C TYR A 556 -20.54 13.89 3.15
N LYS A 557 -20.27 14.29 4.39
CA LYS A 557 -19.17 13.75 5.20
C LYS A 557 -19.22 12.23 5.26
N ASP A 558 -18.14 11.58 4.83
CA ASP A 558 -17.96 10.12 4.77
C ASP A 558 -18.93 9.35 3.83
N GLU A 559 -19.88 10.04 3.19
CA GLU A 559 -20.96 9.41 2.40
C GLU A 559 -21.01 9.86 0.93
N MET A 560 -20.26 10.90 0.54
CA MET A 560 -20.29 11.47 -0.83
C MET A 560 -20.14 10.42 -1.94
N ILE A 561 -19.23 9.44 -1.78
CA ILE A 561 -18.99 8.40 -2.80
C ILE A 561 -20.24 7.55 -3.08
N ASN A 562 -21.10 7.40 -2.08
CA ASN A 562 -22.32 6.59 -2.14
C ASN A 562 -23.55 7.40 -2.60
N SER A 563 -23.45 8.73 -2.71
CA SER A 563 -24.51 9.57 -3.25
C SER A 563 -24.57 9.49 -4.78
N ASP A 564 -25.78 9.61 -5.36
CA ASP A 564 -26.01 9.82 -6.80
C ASP A 564 -25.96 11.31 -7.18
N ASP A 565 -25.99 12.22 -6.21
CA ASP A 565 -26.12 13.67 -6.44
C ASP A 565 -25.03 14.23 -7.35
N TRP A 566 -23.77 13.85 -7.09
CA TRP A 566 -22.63 14.32 -7.89
C TRP A 566 -22.57 13.68 -9.28
N ILE A 567 -23.07 12.46 -9.45
CA ILE A 567 -23.23 11.84 -10.76
C ILE A 567 -24.29 12.60 -11.55
N ASN A 568 -25.45 12.86 -10.94
CA ASN A 568 -26.54 13.62 -11.57
C ASN A 568 -26.11 15.05 -11.94
N MET A 569 -25.29 15.68 -11.09
CA MET A 569 -24.67 16.98 -11.36
C MET A 569 -23.84 16.93 -12.66
N ILE A 570 -22.87 16.01 -12.75
CA ILE A 570 -22.00 15.90 -13.92
C ILE A 570 -22.80 15.52 -15.18
N GLU A 571 -23.73 14.57 -15.09
CA GLU A 571 -24.60 14.21 -16.21
C GLU A 571 -25.44 15.40 -16.70
N GLN A 572 -25.95 16.23 -15.77
CA GLN A 572 -26.67 17.44 -16.13
C GLN A 572 -25.74 18.44 -16.81
N MET A 573 -24.56 18.72 -16.26
CA MET A 573 -23.55 19.61 -16.87
C MET A 573 -23.22 19.16 -18.30
N GLN A 574 -22.99 17.85 -18.50
CA GLN A 574 -22.69 17.30 -19.83
C GLN A 574 -23.85 17.50 -20.80
N ARG A 575 -25.07 17.17 -20.37
CA ARG A 575 -26.26 17.27 -21.22
C ARG A 575 -26.56 18.72 -21.61
N SER A 576 -26.47 19.67 -20.68
CA SER A 576 -26.75 21.08 -20.96
C SER A 576 -25.65 21.76 -21.77
N SER A 577 -24.38 21.41 -21.55
CA SER A 577 -23.26 22.01 -22.29
C SER A 577 -23.13 21.54 -23.73
N THR A 578 -23.70 20.40 -24.10
CA THR A 578 -23.57 19.82 -25.44
C THR A 578 -23.97 20.79 -26.56
N GLN A 579 -24.93 21.69 -26.32
CA GLN A 579 -25.37 22.65 -27.35
C GLN A 579 -24.32 23.72 -27.69
N TYR A 580 -23.35 23.97 -26.80
CA TYR A 580 -22.31 24.99 -26.97
C TYR A 580 -20.99 24.44 -27.50
N GLU A 581 -20.87 23.11 -27.69
CA GLU A 581 -19.63 22.44 -28.11
C GLU A 581 -18.98 23.10 -29.34
N ARG A 582 -19.79 23.33 -30.37
CA ARG A 582 -19.32 23.93 -31.63
C ARG A 582 -18.85 25.38 -31.42
N ASP A 583 -19.57 26.14 -30.62
CA ASP A 583 -19.26 27.56 -30.40
C ASP A 583 -17.98 27.72 -29.58
N VAL A 584 -17.75 26.83 -28.60
CA VAL A 584 -16.50 26.79 -27.82
C VAL A 584 -15.32 26.29 -28.64
N GLU A 585 -15.51 25.35 -29.58
CA GLU A 585 -14.41 24.91 -30.46
C GLU A 585 -13.87 26.06 -31.34
N PHE A 586 -14.74 27.02 -31.70
CA PHE A 586 -14.32 28.22 -32.42
C PHE A 586 -13.56 29.25 -31.57
N PHE A 587 -13.51 29.12 -30.23
CA PHE A 587 -12.76 30.08 -29.38
C PHE A 587 -11.25 30.10 -29.66
N ASN A 588 -10.69 28.97 -30.07
CA ASN A 588 -9.24 28.79 -30.23
C ASN A 588 -8.72 29.06 -31.64
N ASN A 589 -9.62 29.36 -32.60
CA ASN A 589 -9.28 29.67 -33.99
C ASN A 589 -9.35 31.18 -34.23
#